data_AF-A0A3D3DKV3-F1
#
_entry.id   AF-A0A3D3DKV3-F1
#
_cell.length_a   1.000
_cell.length_b   1.000
_cell.length_c   1.000
_cell.angle_alpha   90.00
_cell.angle_beta   90.00
_cell.angle_gamma   90.00
#
_symmetry.space_group_name_H-M   'P 1'
#
loop_
_entity.id
_entity.type
_entity.pdbx_description
1 polymer ?
#
loop_
_entity_poly.entity_id
_entity_poly.type
_entity_poly.pdbx_seq_one_letter_code
_entity_poly.pdbx_strand_id
1 'polypeptide(L)'
;GVLARQEAHDEDWLVIVTTDHGRDAVTGRTHGAQSKRERTIWMATNSQRLTPDFYAMPEIVDIYPSIATHLGITIPEQVARHLDGASFIE
;
A
#
# COMPACT_ATOMS: atom_id res chain seq x y z
N GLY A 1 14.07 -20.13 -6.91
CA GLY A 1 13.80 -18.68 -6.95
C GLY A 1 12.34 -18.43 -6.65
N VAL A 2 11.91 -17.18 -6.48
CA VAL A 2 10.52 -16.83 -6.11
C VAL A 2 9.51 -17.44 -7.09
N LEU A 3 9.76 -17.33 -8.41
CA LEU A 3 8.89 -17.90 -9.45
C LEU A 3 8.72 -19.43 -9.32
N ALA A 4 9.80 -20.17 -9.08
CA ALA A 4 9.74 -21.62 -8.91
C ALA A 4 8.96 -22.03 -7.64
N ARG A 5 9.01 -21.22 -6.58
CA ARG A 5 8.24 -21.47 -5.35
C ARG A 5 6.76 -21.19 -5.58
N GLN A 6 6.46 -20.08 -6.27
CA GLN A 6 5.10 -19.68 -6.62
C GLN A 6 4.37 -20.80 -7.38
N GLU A 7 5.01 -21.35 -8.42
CA GLU A 7 4.46 -22.43 -9.24
C GLU A 7 4.30 -23.75 -8.45
N ALA A 8 5.28 -24.10 -7.61
CA ALA A 8 5.26 -25.34 -6.84
C ALA A 8 4.20 -25.37 -5.72
N HIS A 9 3.73 -24.21 -5.26
CA HIS A 9 2.84 -24.08 -4.11
C HIS A 9 1.53 -23.33 -4.41
N ASP A 10 1.27 -22.99 -5.67
CA ASP A 10 0.08 -22.25 -6.12
C ASP A 10 -0.14 -20.96 -5.31
N GLU A 11 0.94 -20.20 -5.14
CA GLU A 11 0.91 -18.99 -4.31
C GLU A 11 0.54 -17.76 -5.13
N ASP A 12 -0.30 -16.90 -4.54
CA ASP A 12 -0.60 -15.58 -5.08
C ASP A 12 0.04 -14.49 -4.23
N TRP A 13 1.17 -13.95 -4.70
CA TRP A 13 1.99 -13.00 -3.95
C TRP A 13 1.59 -11.56 -4.23
N LEU A 14 1.31 -10.82 -3.16
CA LEU A 14 1.23 -9.36 -3.19
C LEU A 14 2.54 -8.75 -2.71
N VAL A 15 3.10 -7.86 -3.53
CA VAL A 15 4.26 -7.03 -3.21
C VAL A 15 3.82 -5.58 -3.24
N ILE A 16 4.07 -4.87 -2.14
CA ILE A 16 3.85 -3.42 -2.04
C ILE A 16 5.18 -2.81 -1.58
N VAL A 17 5.65 -1.81 -2.30
CA VAL A 17 6.84 -1.03 -1.94
C VAL A 17 6.41 0.43 -1.78
N THR A 18 6.76 1.03 -0.66
CA THR A 18 6.41 2.42 -0.33
C THR A 18 7.45 3.04 0.59
N THR A 19 7.29 4.33 0.88
CA THR A 19 7.97 5.04 1.96
C THR A 19 6.96 5.45 3.03
N ASP A 20 7.37 5.47 4.29
CA ASP A 20 6.55 5.99 5.39
C ASP A 20 6.44 7.52 5.38
N HIS A 21 7.50 8.20 4.91
CA HIS A 21 7.53 9.65 4.72
C HIS A 21 8.57 10.07 3.67
N GLY A 22 8.46 11.31 3.21
CA GLY A 22 9.48 11.99 2.41
C GLY A 22 10.66 12.47 3.26
N ARG A 23 11.55 13.29 2.68
CA ARG A 23 12.70 13.88 3.40
C ARG A 23 12.84 15.36 3.09
N ASP A 24 13.54 16.07 3.97
CA ASP A 24 13.79 17.50 3.82
C ASP A 24 14.40 17.83 2.43
N ALA A 25 14.08 19.02 1.92
CA ALA A 25 14.46 19.40 0.56
C ALA A 25 15.96 19.73 0.37
N VAL A 26 16.66 20.06 1.47
CA VAL A 26 18.01 20.61 1.44
C VAL A 26 19.05 19.52 1.66
N THR A 27 18.88 18.70 2.70
CA THR A 27 19.86 17.69 3.10
C THR A 27 19.43 16.27 2.77
N GLY A 28 18.13 16.04 2.58
CA GLY A 28 17.56 14.70 2.45
C GLY A 28 17.77 13.87 3.72
N ARG A 29 17.83 14.49 4.90
CA ARG A 29 18.01 13.84 6.21
C ARG A 29 16.84 14.20 7.13
N THR A 30 16.76 13.52 8.29
CA THR A 30 15.73 13.69 9.33
C THR A 30 14.35 13.08 9.00
N HIS A 31 13.51 12.96 10.03
CA HIS A 31 12.14 12.39 10.00
C HIS A 31 11.05 13.46 9.75
N GLY A 32 11.45 14.65 9.30
CA GLY A 32 10.57 15.61 8.62
C GLY A 32 9.75 16.56 9.51
N ALA A 33 9.51 17.75 8.96
CA ALA A 33 8.47 18.70 9.35
C ALA A 33 7.16 18.42 8.56
N GLN A 34 6.23 19.38 8.52
CA GLN A 34 4.90 19.22 7.90
C GLN A 34 4.84 19.68 6.42
N SER A 35 5.98 19.78 5.72
CA SER A 35 5.98 20.25 4.34
C SER A 35 5.35 19.21 3.40
N LYS A 36 4.83 19.67 2.24
CA LYS A 36 4.27 18.78 1.22
C LYS A 36 5.28 17.70 0.81
N ARG A 37 6.55 18.06 0.62
CA ARG A 37 7.61 17.11 0.23
C ARG A 37 7.84 16.01 1.27
N GLU A 38 7.77 16.35 2.56
CA GLU A 38 7.97 15.39 3.65
C GLU A 38 6.73 14.51 3.87
N ARG A 39 5.54 15.00 3.53
CA ARG A 39 4.28 14.24 3.58
C ARG A 39 4.01 13.41 2.32
N THR A 40 4.62 13.73 1.18
CA THR A 40 4.46 12.97 -0.05
C THR A 40 5.26 11.67 0.02
N ILE A 41 4.56 10.56 -0.12
CA ILE A 41 5.11 9.22 -0.28
C ILE A 41 4.84 8.72 -1.71
N TRP A 42 5.43 7.59 -2.08
CA TRP A 42 5.14 6.89 -3.33
C TRP A 42 4.83 5.44 -3.02
N MET A 43 4.02 4.80 -3.87
CA MET A 43 3.67 3.40 -3.75
C MET A 43 3.80 2.70 -5.10
N ALA A 44 4.31 1.47 -5.10
CA ALA A 44 4.35 0.58 -6.25
C ALA A 44 3.91 -0.83 -5.83
N THR A 45 3.24 -1.55 -6.72
CA THR A 45 2.77 -2.91 -6.45
C THR A 45 2.77 -3.78 -7.71
N ASN A 46 2.83 -5.10 -7.53
CA ASN A 46 2.69 -6.08 -8.62
C ASN A 46 1.23 -6.47 -8.90
N SER A 47 0.26 -6.02 -8.10
CA SER A 47 -1.16 -6.31 -8.32
C SER A 47 -1.62 -5.81 -9.70
N GLN A 48 -2.38 -6.64 -10.42
CA GLN A 48 -3.01 -6.30 -11.70
C GLN A 48 -4.49 -5.91 -11.54
N ARG A 49 -5.04 -5.99 -10.32
CA ARG A 49 -6.45 -5.72 -9.99
C ARG A 49 -6.62 -4.37 -9.32
N LEU A 50 -5.99 -3.34 -9.89
CA LEU A 50 -5.94 -2.01 -9.27
C LEU A 50 -7.19 -1.20 -9.61
N THR A 51 -7.79 -0.60 -8.59
CA THR A 51 -8.83 0.43 -8.73
C THR A 51 -8.25 1.69 -9.40
N PRO A 52 -9.09 2.53 -10.04
CA PRO A 52 -8.64 3.83 -10.56
C PRO A 52 -7.99 4.75 -9.52
N ASP A 53 -8.43 4.66 -8.25
CA ASP A 53 -7.95 5.51 -7.15
C ASP A 53 -6.45 5.30 -6.86
N PHE A 54 -5.92 4.10 -7.14
CA PHE A 54 -4.47 3.83 -7.04
C PHE A 54 -3.62 4.78 -7.90
N TYR A 55 -4.14 5.22 -9.05
CA TYR A 55 -3.42 6.10 -9.97
C TYR A 55 -3.66 7.59 -9.71
N ALA A 56 -4.60 7.93 -8.82
CA ALA A 56 -4.91 9.31 -8.48
C ALA A 56 -3.97 9.83 -7.37
N MET A 57 -4.17 9.35 -6.14
CA MET A 57 -3.35 9.69 -4.97
C MET A 57 -3.61 8.67 -3.86
N PRO A 58 -3.03 7.46 -3.94
CA PRO A 58 -3.23 6.45 -2.91
C PRO A 58 -2.57 6.90 -1.61
N GLU A 59 -3.21 6.57 -0.49
CA GLU A 59 -2.73 6.90 0.85
C GLU A 59 -2.14 5.67 1.53
N ILE A 60 -1.27 5.89 2.53
CA ILE A 60 -0.67 4.77 3.27
C ILE A 60 -1.71 3.92 4.01
N VAL A 61 -2.84 4.55 4.39
CA VAL A 61 -3.95 3.90 5.09
C VAL A 61 -4.71 2.91 4.20
N ASP A 62 -4.57 3.01 2.87
CA ASP A 62 -5.18 2.10 1.90
C ASP A 62 -4.49 0.73 1.85
N ILE A 63 -3.26 0.62 2.36
CA ILE A 63 -2.48 -0.62 2.33
C ILE A 63 -3.17 -1.72 3.15
N TYR A 64 -3.68 -1.40 4.33
CA TYR A 64 -4.33 -2.40 5.19
C TYR A 64 -5.56 -3.06 4.55
N PRO A 65 -6.59 -2.31 4.11
CA PRO A 65 -7.74 -2.91 3.44
C PRO A 65 -7.38 -3.61 2.12
N SER A 66 -6.32 -3.17 1.43
CA SER A 66 -5.82 -3.83 0.21
C SER A 66 -5.20 -5.19 0.48
N ILE A 67 -4.40 -5.33 1.55
CA ILE A 67 -3.85 -6.62 1.96
C ILE A 67 -4.97 -7.58 2.37
N ALA A 68 -5.96 -7.11 3.13
CA ALA A 68 -7.10 -7.94 3.54
C ALA A 68 -7.88 -8.44 2.32
N THR A 69 -8.11 -7.56 1.34
CA THR A 69 -8.78 -7.91 0.08
C THR A 69 -8.00 -8.94 -0.71
N HIS A 70 -6.68 -8.79 -0.86
CA HIS A 70 -5.82 -9.77 -1.54
C HIS A 70 -5.84 -11.15 -0.88
N LEU A 71 -5.84 -11.19 0.45
CA LEU A 71 -5.87 -12.43 1.22
C LEU A 71 -7.27 -13.07 1.32
N GLY A 72 -8.30 -12.42 0.76
CA GLY A 72 -9.70 -12.86 0.93
C GLY A 72 -10.19 -12.80 2.38
N ILE A 73 -9.58 -11.96 3.21
CA ILE A 73 -9.94 -11.80 4.62
C ILE A 73 -11.00 -10.70 4.73
N THR A 74 -12.19 -11.08 5.18
CA THR A 74 -13.23 -10.11 5.51
C THR A 74 -12.85 -9.35 6.78
N ILE A 75 -12.61 -8.04 6.65
CA ILE A 75 -12.43 -7.16 7.82
C ILE A 75 -13.78 -7.07 8.55
N PRO A 76 -13.85 -7.39 9.86
CA PRO A 76 -15.09 -7.28 10.62
C PRO A 76 -15.66 -5.87 10.55
N GLU A 77 -16.98 -5.75 10.42
CA GLU A 77 -17.64 -4.45 10.23
C GLU A 77 -17.28 -3.42 11.31
N GLN A 78 -17.18 -3.88 12.57
CA GLN A 78 -16.76 -3.04 13.69
C GLN A 78 -15.36 -2.43 13.52
N VAL A 79 -14.47 -3.06 12.74
CA VAL A 79 -13.14 -2.54 12.41
C VAL A 79 -13.22 -1.71 11.14
N ALA A 80 -13.89 -2.23 10.11
CA ALA A 80 -14.01 -1.58 8.80
C ALA A 80 -14.58 -0.15 8.90
N ARG A 81 -15.57 0.08 9.78
CA ARG A 81 -16.16 1.41 10.01
C ARG A 81 -15.20 2.46 10.58
N HIS A 82 -14.05 2.05 11.10
CA HIS A 82 -13.03 2.94 11.65
C HIS A 82 -11.81 3.10 10.74
N LEU A 83 -11.86 2.53 9.53
CA LEU A 83 -10.80 2.72 8.55
C LEU A 83 -11.03 4.02 7.79
N ASP A 84 -9.98 4.83 7.72
CA ASP A 84 -9.96 6.02 6.86
C ASP A 84 -9.61 5.65 5.41
N GLY A 85 -8.87 4.56 5.21
CA GLY A 85 -8.44 4.09 3.88
C GLY A 85 -9.41 3.12 3.22
N ALA A 86 -9.32 3.02 1.90
CA ALA A 86 -10.07 2.09 1.07
C ALA A 86 -9.12 1.11 0.34
N SER A 87 -9.60 -0.09 0.01
CA SER A 87 -8.79 -1.01 -0.77
C SER A 87 -8.52 -0.42 -2.17
N PHE A 88 -7.26 -0.36 -2.57
CA PHE A 88 -6.88 -0.06 -3.95
C PHE A 88 -6.89 -1.30 -4.86
N ILE A 89 -7.22 -2.48 -4.31
CA ILE A 89 -7.38 -3.76 -5.01
C ILE A 89 -8.87 -4.13 -5.09
N GLU A 90 -9.35 -4.55 -6.27
CA GLU A 90 -10.70 -5.11 -6.50
C GLU A 90 -10.72 -6.63 -6.40
#